data_AF-A0A6H1RGA4-F1
#
_entry.id   AF-A0A6H1RGA4-F1
#
_cell.length_a   1.000
_cell.length_b   1.000
_cell.length_c   1.000
_cell.angle_alpha   90.00
_cell.angle_beta   90.00
_cell.angle_gamma   90.00
#
_symmetry.space_group_name_H-M   'P 1'
#
loop_
_entity.id
_entity.type
_entity.pdbx_description
1 polymer ?
#
loop_
_entity_poly.entity_id
_entity_poly.type
_entity_poly.pdbx_seq_one_letter_code
_entity_poly.pdbx_strand_id
1 'polypeptide(L)' 'MAASEFILGPLADNPHRVGKPLDEPLDGFYSARVMREWRILYKIDDSQRRIKVQSIRHRRDAYRSH' A
#
# COMPACT_ATOMS: atom_id res chain seq x y z
N MET A 1 -15.33 -2.48 2.72
CA MET A 1 -14.08 -2.80 3.44
C MET A 1 -13.30 -1.53 3.59
N ALA A 2 -13.15 -1.10 4.83
CA ALA A 2 -12.32 0.04 5.19
C ALA A 2 -10.84 -0.26 4.90
N ALA A 3 -10.03 0.79 4.76
CA ALA A 3 -8.58 0.65 4.58
C ALA A 3 -7.93 -0.11 5.76
N SER A 4 -8.43 0.08 6.98
CA SER A 4 -7.95 -0.61 8.19
C SER A 4 -8.15 -2.12 8.14
N GLU A 5 -9.33 -2.59 7.71
CA GLU A 5 -9.63 -4.02 7.58
C GLU A 5 -8.73 -4.67 6.53
N PHE A 6 -8.45 -3.96 5.42
CA PHE A 6 -7.53 -4.45 4.41
C PHE A 6 -6.08 -4.52 4.92
N ILE A 7 -5.64 -3.52 5.69
CA ILE A 7 -4.29 -3.47 6.25
C ILE A 7 -4.08 -4.62 7.25
N LEU A 8 -5.03 -4.82 8.15
CA LEU A 8 -4.93 -5.83 9.21
C LEU A 8 -5.19 -7.26 8.73
N GLY A 9 -5.83 -7.43 7.57
CA GLY A 9 -6.09 -8.74 6.97
C GLY A 9 -5.16 -9.02 5.80
N PRO A 10 -5.65 -8.86 4.55
CA PRO A 10 -4.95 -9.31 3.34
C PRO A 10 -3.56 -8.69 3.14
N LEU A 11 -3.35 -7.43 3.55
CA LEU A 11 -2.03 -6.81 3.46
C LEU A 11 -1.03 -7.40 4.45
N ALA A 12 -1.47 -7.65 5.69
CA ALA A 12 -0.62 -8.26 6.73
C ALA A 12 -0.32 -9.74 6.45
N ASP A 13 -1.29 -10.47 5.88
CA ASP A 13 -1.16 -11.90 5.56
C ASP A 13 -0.18 -12.15 4.40
N ASN A 14 -0.35 -11.44 3.28
CA ASN A 14 0.48 -11.66 2.11
C ASN A 14 0.70 -10.37 1.30
N PRO A 15 1.61 -9.48 1.77
CA PRO A 15 1.80 -8.15 1.18
C PRO A 15 2.30 -8.19 -0.26
N HIS A 16 3.04 -9.23 -0.65
CA HIS A 16 3.52 -9.38 -2.04
C HIS A 16 2.40 -9.73 -3.03
N ARG A 17 1.33 -10.37 -2.56
CA ARG A 17 0.22 -10.80 -3.43
C ARG A 17 -0.75 -9.65 -3.74
N VAL A 18 -0.95 -8.75 -2.78
CA VAL A 18 -2.04 -7.75 -2.83
C VAL A 18 -1.60 -6.38 -3.32
N GLY A 19 -0.29 -6.16 -3.46
CA GLY A 19 0.26 -4.96 -4.09
C GLY A 19 1.24 -5.26 -5.20
N LYS A 20 1.66 -4.21 -5.88
CA LYS A 20 2.65 -4.26 -6.95
C LYS A 20 3.87 -3.43 -6.56
N PRO A 21 5.09 -3.89 -6.86
CA PRO A 21 6.27 -3.06 -6.73
C PRO A 21 6.13 -1.83 -7.62
N LEU A 22 6.68 -0.72 -7.16
CA LEU A 22 6.78 0.51 -7.93
C LEU A 22 8.14 0.58 -8.63
N ASP A 23 8.13 1.22 -9.79
CA ASP A 23 9.33 1.54 -10.54
C ASP A 23 10.08 2.73 -9.91
N GLU A 24 11.30 2.98 -10.42
CA GLU A 24 12.09 4.15 -10.08
C GLU A 24 11.29 5.45 -10.23
N PRO A 25 11.44 6.42 -9.29
CA PRO A 25 12.41 6.48 -8.20
C PRO A 25 11.94 5.83 -6.88
N LEU A 26 10.80 5.13 -6.89
CA LEU A 26 10.21 4.50 -5.71
C LEU A 26 10.48 3.00 -5.65
N ASP A 27 11.59 2.57 -6.24
CA ASP A 27 12.00 1.16 -6.18
C ASP A 27 12.04 0.67 -4.72
N GLY A 28 11.58 -0.56 -4.52
CA GLY A 28 11.40 -1.17 -3.21
C GLY A 28 10.15 -0.74 -2.43
N PHE A 29 9.34 0.21 -2.95
CA PHE A 29 7.99 0.45 -2.44
C PHE A 29 6.96 -0.39 -3.20
N TYR A 30 5.86 -0.66 -2.53
CA TYR A 30 4.72 -1.39 -3.04
C TYR A 30 3.46 -0.54 -2.95
N SER A 31 2.59 -0.68 -3.94
CA SER A 31 1.27 -0.07 -3.94
C SER A 31 0.18 -1.13 -3.97
N ALA A 32 -0.71 -1.10 -2.98
CA ALA A 32 -1.91 -1.93 -2.93
C ALA A 32 -3.17 -1.07 -3.14
N ARG A 33 -4.16 -1.65 -3.80
CA ARG A 33 -5.41 -0.96 -4.12
C ARG A 33 -6.55 -1.54 -3.29
N VAL A 34 -7.23 -0.68 -2.55
CA VAL A 34 -8.42 -1.06 -1.76
C VAL A 34 -9.66 -0.45 -2.40
N MET A 35 -10.63 -1.30 -2.72
CA MET A 35 -11.98 -0.95 -3.21
C MET A 35 -12.02 0.20 -4.22
N ARG A 36 -11.10 0.20 -5.20
CA ARG A 36 -10.95 1.19 -6.28
C ARG A 36 -10.65 2.64 -5.88
N GLU A 37 -10.96 3.03 -4.65
CA GLU A 37 -10.96 4.38 -4.12
C GLU A 37 -9.77 4.67 -3.25
N TRP A 38 -9.07 3.67 -2.72
CA TRP A 38 -7.93 3.88 -1.85
C TRP A 38 -6.68 3.25 -2.45
N ARG A 39 -5.55 3.93 -2.24
CA ARG A 39 -4.20 3.43 -2.53
C ARG A 39 -3.38 3.47 -1.25
N ILE A 40 -2.73 2.37 -0.95
CA ILE A 40 -1.82 2.24 0.18
C ILE A 40 -0.42 2.10 -0.41
N LEU A 41 0.48 3.00 -0.02
CA LEU A 41 1.90 2.92 -0.30
C LEU A 41 2.58 2.31 0.92
N TYR A 42 3.35 1.25 0.73
CA TYR A 42 4.04 0.58 1.81
C TYR A 42 5.38 0.01 1.35
N LYS A 43 6.23 -0.33 2.31
CA LYS A 43 7.48 -1.05 2.11
C LYS A 43 7.45 -2.35 2.90
N ILE A 44 8.01 -3.40 2.32
CA ILE A 44 8.15 -4.70 2.97
C ILE A 44 9.60 -4.81 3.45
N ASP A 45 9.78 -5.03 4.75
CA ASP A 45 11.05 -5.39 5.35
C ASP A 45 11.01 -6.88 5.67
N ASP A 46 11.56 -7.70 4.76
CA ASP A 46 11.51 -9.15 4.86
C ASP A 46 12.36 -9.65 6.05
N SER A 47 13.50 -9.02 6.28
CA SER A 47 14.41 -9.31 7.40
C SER A 47 13.74 -9.21 8.77
N GLN A 48 12.87 -8.21 8.97
CA GLN A 48 12.12 -8.03 10.20
C GLN A 48 10.67 -8.55 10.12
N ARG A 49 10.25 -9.09 8.97
CA ARG A 49 8.85 -9.41 8.65
C ARG A 49 7.89 -8.26 8.99
N ARG A 50 8.26 -7.03 8.62
CA ARG A 50 7.48 -5.82 8.91
C ARG A 50 7.00 -5.15 7.65
N ILE A 51 5.77 -4.65 7.69
CA ILE A 51 5.20 -3.80 6.65
C ILE A 51 5.17 -2.38 7.18
N LYS A 52 5.85 -1.46 6.51
CA LYS A 52 5.79 -0.02 6.81
C LYS A 52 4.82 0.66 5.85
N VAL A 53 3.67 1.08 6.34
CA VAL A 53 2.72 1.86 5.56
C VAL A 53 3.18 3.33 5.56
N GLN A 54 3.53 3.83 4.38
CA GLN A 54 4.05 5.19 4.21
C GLN A 54 2.92 6.20 4.00
N SER A 55 1.86 5.81 3.30
CA SER A 55 0.73 6.69 2.99
C SER A 55 -0.51 5.89 2.63
N ILE A 56 -1.67 6.38 3.08
CA ILE A 56 -2.99 5.90 2.68
C ILE A 56 -3.68 7.07 1.99
N ARG A 57 -3.89 6.98 0.68
CA ARG A 57 -4.51 8.05 -0.09
C ARG A 57 -5.83 7.61 -0.68
N HIS A 58 -6.82 8.51 -0.59
CA HIS A 58 -8.06 8.37 -1.32
C HIS A 58 -7.87 8.84 -2.77
N ARG A 59 -8.52 8.20 -3.74
CA ARG A 59 -8.41 8.50 -5.17
C ARG A 59 -8.91 9.91 -5.46
N ARG A 60 -9.87 10.42 -4.69
CA ARG A 60 -10.30 11.83 -4.81
C ARG A 60 -9.24 12.82 -4.32
N ASP A 61 -8.36 12.39 -3.43
CA ASP A 61 -7.28 13.20 -2.87
C ASP A 61 -5.99 13.10 -3.70
N ALA A 62 -5.75 11.94 -4.34
CA ALA A 62 -4.56 11.70 -5.17
C ALA A 62 -4.49 12.55 -6.47
N TYR A 63 -5.58 13.22 -6.85
CA TYR A 63 -5.59 14.18 -7.98
C TYR A 63 -5.52 15.66 -7.52
N ARG A 64 -5.45 15.94 -6.22
CA ARG A 64 -5.09 17.27 -5.74
C ARG A 64 -3.57 17.38 -5.72
N SER A 65 -3.01 17.66 -6.89
CA SER A 65 -1.70 18.30 -6.98
C SER A 65 -1.82 19.68 -6.35
N HIS A 66 -0.96 19.96 -5.37
CA HIS A 66 -0.62 21.31 -4.98
C HIS A 66 0.90 21.44 -5.06
#